data_AF-A0AAV9Q9M3-F1
#
_entry.id   AF-A0AAV9Q9M3-F1
#
_cell.length_a   1.000
_cell.length_b   1.000
_cell.length_c   1.000
_cell.angle_alpha   90.00
_cell.angle_beta   90.00
_cell.angle_gamma   90.00
#
_symmetry.space_group_name_H-M   'P 1'
#
loop_
_entity.id
_entity.type
_entity.pdbx_description
1 polymer ?
#
loop_
_entity_poly.entity_id
_entity_poly.type
_entity_poly.pdbx_seq_one_letter_code
_entity_poly.pdbx_strand_id
1 'polypeptide(L)'
;MRVLSEAAGVPLRIVMQTEIGHTNIQTSGSTLEEMVSELRVEPQTTKVPLTEEERAYDPLKSSSIIPWHYDSYPYVCVIMLSVTDGMLGGETYIKTGDGVPMKVEGPSLGYGVILQGGEVEHLAARCMGVKERISTITSFCADIPGAYDSSHITNVRYYSDRPTLYKQWTEFRLEKMKREIDSLLNEIAASPTLYDVRRVQRFAQDQIAYLKRTSHQLVPHEDMESVIEKLGGDAIRDARKLWAKAEMLEDFGEQVASVTPSDWMPGSELWIDLVKTQMAIQAGKTIESQRGRFKWTRDRPFCMGDELLRQGLPEVFLSWLDATGLLAVVKS
;
A
#
# COMPACT_ATOMS: atom_id res chain seq x y z
N MET A 1 4.16 7.95 -22.55
CA MET A 1 4.87 6.76 -22.05
C MET A 1 6.39 6.83 -22.24
N ARG A 2 6.94 7.02 -23.45
CA ARG A 2 8.40 7.03 -23.69
C ARG A 2 9.23 7.80 -22.66
N VAL A 3 8.92 9.07 -22.42
CA VAL A 3 9.66 9.94 -21.47
C VAL A 3 9.69 9.36 -20.04
N LEU A 4 8.56 8.81 -19.58
CA LEU A 4 8.48 8.22 -18.24
C LEU A 4 9.30 6.94 -18.15
N SER A 5 9.28 6.12 -19.21
CA SER A 5 10.09 4.90 -19.28
C SER A 5 11.59 5.19 -19.33
N GLU A 6 11.99 6.21 -20.07
CA GLU A 6 13.38 6.68 -20.11
C GLU A 6 13.82 7.17 -18.72
N ALA A 7 13.00 7.99 -18.05
CA ALA A 7 13.28 8.48 -16.70
C ALA A 7 13.34 7.35 -15.66
N ALA A 8 12.49 6.33 -15.78
CA ALA A 8 12.48 5.17 -14.89
C ALA A 8 13.60 4.16 -15.19
N GLY A 9 14.26 4.26 -16.35
CA GLY A 9 15.24 3.28 -16.83
C GLY A 9 14.63 1.92 -17.23
N VAL A 10 13.30 1.85 -17.38
CA VAL A 10 12.58 0.62 -17.71
C VAL A 10 11.31 0.95 -18.52
N PRO A 11 10.91 0.15 -19.52
CA PRO A 11 9.59 0.26 -20.13
C PRO A 11 8.50 0.25 -19.06
N LEU A 12 7.59 1.22 -19.14
CA LEU A 12 6.49 1.38 -18.20
C LEU A 12 5.16 1.22 -18.92
N ARG A 13 4.19 0.63 -18.23
CA ARG A 13 2.78 0.63 -18.61
C ARG A 13 1.94 1.10 -17.43
N ILE A 14 0.82 1.75 -17.75
CA ILE A 14 -0.18 2.13 -16.75
C ILE A 14 -0.75 0.85 -16.13
N VAL A 15 -1.00 0.87 -14.83
CA VAL A 15 -1.56 -0.29 -14.11
C VAL A 15 -3.03 -0.49 -14.45
N MET A 16 -3.87 0.50 -14.14
CA MET A 16 -5.32 0.46 -14.31
C MET A 16 -5.84 1.86 -14.66
N GLN A 17 -7.02 1.98 -15.24
CA GLN A 17 -7.61 3.29 -15.54
C GLN A 17 -7.96 4.06 -14.26
N THR A 18 -8.41 3.36 -13.21
CA THR A 18 -8.67 3.97 -11.89
C THR A 18 -7.42 4.55 -11.23
N GLU A 19 -6.23 4.17 -11.71
CA GLU A 19 -4.94 4.62 -11.18
C GLU A 19 -4.30 5.74 -12.02
N ILE A 20 -5.07 6.31 -12.95
CA ILE A 20 -4.67 7.48 -13.72
C ILE A 20 -5.18 8.72 -12.99
N GLY A 21 -4.25 9.58 -12.59
CA GLY A 21 -4.57 10.90 -12.06
C GLY A 21 -5.21 10.90 -10.68
N HIS A 22 -4.81 9.96 -9.80
CA HIS A 22 -5.15 10.04 -8.37
C HIS A 22 -4.74 11.42 -7.86
N THR A 23 -5.70 12.23 -7.42
CA THR A 23 -5.45 13.63 -7.09
C THR A 23 -5.59 13.87 -5.61
N ASN A 24 -4.47 14.23 -4.98
CA ASN A 24 -4.42 14.65 -3.60
C ASN A 24 -4.63 16.16 -3.54
N ILE A 25 -5.62 16.57 -2.76
CA ILE A 25 -5.98 17.96 -2.50
C ILE A 25 -5.81 18.21 -1.01
N GLN A 26 -5.03 19.22 -0.67
CA GLN A 26 -4.89 19.71 0.69
C GLN A 26 -5.27 21.19 0.71
N THR A 27 -6.13 21.61 1.64
CA THR A 27 -6.47 23.01 1.89
C THR A 27 -6.19 23.39 3.35
N SER A 28 -6.62 24.58 3.80
CA SER A 28 -6.49 25.00 5.21
C SER A 28 -7.48 24.30 6.15
N GLY A 29 -8.59 23.81 5.61
CA GLY A 29 -9.61 23.05 6.33
C GLY A 29 -9.07 21.81 7.04
N SER A 30 -9.71 21.47 8.15
CA SER A 30 -9.42 20.31 8.98
C SER A 30 -10.44 19.18 8.80
N THR A 31 -11.62 19.51 8.27
CA THR A 31 -12.69 18.57 7.92
C THR A 31 -12.92 18.51 6.41
N LEU A 32 -13.58 17.46 5.92
CA LEU A 32 -13.91 17.33 4.50
C LEU A 32 -14.83 18.48 4.05
N GLU A 33 -15.82 18.85 4.87
CA GLU A 33 -16.74 19.94 4.56
C GLU A 33 -16.02 21.28 4.46
N GLU A 34 -15.09 21.56 5.37
CA GLU A 34 -14.24 22.76 5.32
C GLU A 34 -13.39 22.74 4.05
N MET A 35 -12.68 21.64 3.80
CA MET A 35 -11.82 21.50 2.61
C MET A 35 -12.61 21.74 1.32
N VAL A 36 -13.78 21.12 1.17
CA VAL A 36 -14.64 21.28 -0.01
C VAL A 36 -15.15 22.73 -0.14
N SER A 37 -15.51 23.39 0.96
CA SER A 37 -16.00 24.78 0.94
C SER A 37 -14.92 25.79 0.53
N GLU A 38 -13.64 25.46 0.74
CA GLU A 38 -12.50 26.31 0.39
C GLU A 38 -12.09 26.19 -1.08
N LEU A 39 -12.47 25.10 -1.75
CA LEU A 39 -12.11 24.85 -3.15
C LEU A 39 -12.79 25.83 -4.09
N ARG A 40 -12.02 26.29 -5.08
CA ARG A 40 -12.49 27.16 -6.15
C ARG A 40 -12.16 26.52 -7.49
N VAL A 41 -12.91 26.93 -8.53
CA VAL A 41 -12.66 26.49 -9.90
C VAL A 41 -11.26 26.93 -10.37
N GLU A 42 -10.87 28.15 -10.01
CA GLU A 42 -9.54 28.68 -10.32
C GLU A 42 -8.54 28.34 -9.22
N PRO A 43 -7.31 27.86 -9.56
CA PRO A 43 -6.27 27.57 -8.60
C PRO A 43 -5.93 28.77 -7.70
N GLN A 44 -5.82 28.53 -6.40
CA GLN A 44 -5.42 29.55 -5.43
C GLN A 44 -3.90 29.68 -5.34
N THR A 45 -3.40 30.87 -5.63
CA THR A 45 -1.97 31.22 -5.49
C THR A 45 -1.69 32.06 -4.25
N THR A 46 -2.66 32.13 -3.33
CA THR A 46 -2.57 32.97 -2.13
C THR A 46 -1.62 32.36 -1.11
N LYS A 47 -0.58 33.12 -0.77
CA LYS A 47 0.34 32.81 0.33
C LYS A 47 -0.30 33.18 1.67
N VAL A 48 -0.08 32.34 2.67
CA VAL A 48 -0.55 32.54 4.05
C VAL A 48 0.66 32.74 4.96
N PRO A 49 0.66 33.74 5.85
CA PRO A 49 1.73 33.91 6.82
C PRO A 49 1.86 32.68 7.72
N LEU A 50 3.09 32.16 7.86
CA LEU A 50 3.39 31.04 8.75
C LEU A 50 3.49 31.50 10.20
N THR A 51 2.88 30.75 11.13
CA THR A 51 3.08 30.92 12.58
C THR A 51 4.48 30.45 13.00
N GLU A 52 4.90 30.77 14.22
CA GLU A 52 6.20 30.33 14.73
C GLU A 52 6.25 28.80 14.90
N GLU A 53 5.13 28.20 15.31
CA GLU A 53 4.97 26.75 15.41
C GLU A 53 5.09 26.07 14.03
N GLU A 54 4.48 26.63 13.00
CA GLU A 54 4.58 26.11 11.63
C GLU A 54 5.99 26.23 11.07
N ARG A 55 6.73 27.29 11.43
CA ARG A 55 8.15 27.45 11.07
C ARG A 55 9.06 26.45 11.77
N ALA A 56 8.69 26.03 12.98
CA ALA A 56 9.41 25.03 13.76
C ALA A 56 9.02 23.58 13.41
N TYR A 57 8.13 23.38 12.43
CA TYR A 57 7.65 22.06 12.03
C TYR A 57 8.77 21.14 11.52
N ASP A 58 8.86 19.96 12.13
CA ASP A 58 9.76 18.89 11.70
C ASP A 58 8.92 17.72 11.14
N PRO A 59 8.88 17.53 9.80
CA PRO A 59 8.07 16.47 9.18
C PRO A 59 8.50 15.06 9.58
N LEU A 60 9.70 14.88 10.15
CA LEU A 60 10.19 13.58 10.61
C LEU A 60 9.74 13.24 12.04
N LYS A 61 9.30 14.24 12.82
CA LYS A 61 8.88 14.08 14.22
C LYS A 61 7.39 14.37 14.44
N SER A 62 6.80 15.20 13.59
CA SER A 62 5.39 15.57 13.66
C SER A 62 4.51 14.60 12.88
N SER A 63 3.20 14.62 13.14
CA SER A 63 2.23 13.89 12.34
C SER A 63 2.25 14.40 10.89
N SER A 64 2.65 13.56 9.95
CA SER A 64 2.50 13.81 8.52
C SER A 64 1.07 13.44 8.07
N ILE A 65 0.60 14.07 6.98
CA ILE A 65 -0.72 13.76 6.39
C ILE A 65 -0.75 12.30 5.91
N ILE A 66 0.33 11.89 5.24
CA ILE A 66 0.56 10.49 4.88
C ILE A 66 1.81 10.03 5.63
N PRO A 67 1.69 9.06 6.56
CA PRO A 67 2.83 8.55 7.32
C PRO A 67 3.82 7.85 6.39
N TRP A 68 4.98 7.45 6.92
CA TRP A 68 5.90 6.55 6.20
C TRP A 68 5.14 5.35 5.63
N HIS A 69 5.20 5.18 4.31
CA HIS A 69 4.46 4.18 3.56
C HIS A 69 5.20 3.78 2.29
N TYR A 70 4.69 2.71 1.68
CA TYR A 70 4.99 2.32 0.31
C TYR A 70 3.71 2.55 -0.50
N ASP A 71 3.86 2.97 -1.75
CA ASP A 71 2.74 3.09 -2.67
C ASP A 71 2.19 1.71 -3.04
N SER A 72 0.97 1.71 -3.57
CA SER A 72 0.31 0.51 -4.09
C SER A 72 1.04 -0.16 -5.25
N TYR A 73 1.84 0.59 -6.00
CA TYR A 73 2.37 0.17 -7.29
C TYR A 73 3.87 0.43 -7.40
N PRO A 74 4.61 -0.35 -8.20
CA PRO A 74 6.07 -0.29 -8.23
C PRO A 74 6.60 1.09 -8.63
N TYR A 75 5.95 1.77 -9.58
CA TYR A 75 6.35 3.09 -10.07
C TYR A 75 5.19 4.07 -10.02
N VAL A 76 5.49 5.33 -9.72
CA VAL A 76 4.53 6.43 -9.78
C VAL A 76 5.16 7.64 -10.47
N CYS A 77 4.34 8.42 -11.17
CA CYS A 77 4.68 9.76 -11.61
C CYS A 77 3.83 10.75 -10.83
N VAL A 78 4.46 11.64 -10.09
CA VAL A 78 3.81 12.71 -9.32
C VAL A 78 4.02 14.04 -10.04
N ILE A 79 2.93 14.76 -10.27
CA ILE A 79 2.93 16.09 -10.89
C ILE A 79 2.22 17.07 -9.95
N MET A 80 2.81 18.25 -9.75
CA MET A 80 2.14 19.35 -9.03
C MET A 80 1.19 20.10 -9.97
N LEU A 81 -0.05 20.29 -9.52
CA LEU A 81 -1.05 21.10 -10.21
C LEU A 81 -1.19 22.50 -9.59
N SER A 82 -0.78 22.69 -8.34
CA SER A 82 -0.75 23.99 -7.66
C SER A 82 0.64 24.64 -7.70
N VAL A 83 0.67 25.97 -7.58
CA VAL A 83 1.92 26.74 -7.46
C VAL A 83 2.59 26.41 -6.13
N THR A 84 3.88 26.08 -6.15
CA THR A 84 4.64 25.67 -4.95
C THR A 84 5.38 26.82 -4.25
N ASP A 85 5.33 28.04 -4.80
CA ASP A 85 6.00 29.22 -4.26
C ASP A 85 5.38 29.65 -2.92
N GLY A 86 6.20 29.74 -1.87
CA GLY A 86 5.77 30.05 -0.50
C GLY A 86 5.31 28.84 0.32
N MET A 87 5.36 27.62 -0.23
CA MET A 87 5.10 26.41 0.53
C MET A 87 6.25 26.13 1.51
N LEU A 88 5.94 25.99 2.80
CA LEU A 88 6.80 25.34 3.79
C LEU A 88 6.26 23.92 4.02
N GLY A 89 7.14 22.92 3.99
CA GLY A 89 6.68 21.53 3.97
C GLY A 89 6.30 21.07 2.56
N GLY A 90 5.50 20.01 2.45
CA GLY A 90 5.09 19.44 1.16
C GLY A 90 6.19 18.65 0.43
N GLU A 91 7.40 18.58 0.98
CA GLU A 91 8.50 17.83 0.42
C GLU A 91 8.35 16.34 0.64
N THR A 92 9.01 15.57 -0.21
CA THR A 92 9.07 14.12 -0.10
C THR A 92 10.35 13.73 0.63
N TYR A 93 10.22 12.83 1.60
CA TYR A 93 11.36 12.15 2.21
C TYR A 93 11.30 10.68 1.86
N ILE A 94 12.46 10.10 1.58
CA ILE A 94 12.62 8.65 1.37
C ILE A 94 13.47 8.07 2.48
N LYS A 95 13.30 6.79 2.81
CA LYS A 95 14.30 6.06 3.60
C LYS A 95 15.30 5.40 2.67
N THR A 96 16.58 5.66 2.92
CA THR A 96 17.68 4.96 2.26
C THR A 96 17.75 3.49 2.74
N GLY A 97 18.57 2.66 2.09
CA GLY A 97 18.64 1.23 2.40
C GLY A 97 19.11 0.89 3.82
N ASP A 98 19.76 1.82 4.51
CA ASP A 98 20.14 1.77 5.93
C ASP A 98 19.06 2.35 6.87
N GLY A 99 17.91 2.76 6.33
CA GLY A 99 16.77 3.28 7.08
C GLY A 99 16.85 4.76 7.42
N VAL A 100 17.85 5.50 6.94
CA VAL A 100 18.03 6.92 7.22
C VAL A 100 17.07 7.76 6.36
N PRO A 101 16.27 8.67 6.95
CA PRO A 101 15.47 9.61 6.19
C PRO A 101 16.34 10.57 5.37
N MET A 102 16.03 10.70 4.08
CA MET A 102 16.67 11.63 3.16
C MET A 102 15.60 12.46 2.46
N LYS A 103 15.76 13.79 2.50
CA LYS A 103 14.94 14.72 1.73
C LYS A 103 15.26 14.58 0.24
N VAL A 104 14.25 14.42 -0.59
CA VAL A 104 14.38 14.45 -2.05
C VAL A 104 13.64 15.65 -2.62
N GLU A 105 14.09 16.13 -3.77
CA GLU A 105 13.41 17.20 -4.48
C GLU A 105 12.05 16.69 -4.97
N GLY A 106 10.98 17.33 -4.48
CA GLY A 106 9.61 17.02 -4.89
C GLY A 106 9.27 17.69 -6.23
N PRO A 107 8.15 17.31 -6.86
CA PRO A 107 7.71 17.99 -8.08
C PRO A 107 7.40 19.45 -7.78
N SER A 108 7.70 20.32 -8.73
CA SER A 108 7.24 21.72 -8.77
C SER A 108 6.42 21.95 -10.03
N LEU A 109 5.76 23.10 -10.15
CA LEU A 109 4.93 23.39 -11.32
C LEU A 109 5.75 23.29 -12.61
N GLY A 110 5.29 22.48 -13.56
CA GLY A 110 5.98 22.21 -14.83
C GLY A 110 6.95 21.03 -14.80
N TYR A 111 7.13 20.36 -13.65
CA TYR A 111 7.97 19.18 -13.49
C TYR A 111 7.15 17.97 -13.04
N GLY A 112 7.62 16.78 -13.43
CA GLY A 112 7.11 15.50 -12.94
C GLY A 112 8.24 14.71 -12.29
N VAL A 113 7.94 14.05 -11.17
CA VAL A 113 8.90 13.20 -10.45
C VAL A 113 8.46 11.74 -10.60
N ILE A 114 9.39 10.90 -11.06
CA ILE A 114 9.23 9.45 -11.08
C ILE A 114 9.83 8.89 -9.79
N LEU A 115 9.06 8.07 -9.09
CA LEU A 115 9.49 7.37 -7.88
C LEU A 115 9.19 5.87 -8.02
N GLN A 116 10.08 5.03 -7.49
CA GLN A 116 9.79 3.62 -7.24
C GLN A 116 8.94 3.48 -5.96
N GLY A 117 7.73 4.03 -5.97
CA GLY A 117 6.91 4.26 -4.78
C GLY A 117 6.58 2.98 -4.00
N GLY A 118 6.37 1.87 -4.70
CA GLY A 118 6.13 0.55 -4.09
C GLY A 118 7.38 -0.11 -3.50
N GLU A 119 8.58 0.39 -3.80
CA GLU A 119 9.85 -0.20 -3.38
C GLU A 119 10.61 0.65 -2.36
N VAL A 120 10.31 1.95 -2.30
CA VAL A 120 10.99 2.92 -1.42
C VAL A 120 10.01 3.45 -0.39
N GLU A 121 10.30 3.25 0.89
CA GLU A 121 9.48 3.83 1.96
C GLU A 121 9.64 5.35 1.93
N HIS A 122 8.52 6.06 1.87
CA HIS A 122 8.53 7.50 1.74
C HIS A 122 7.40 8.16 2.54
N LEU A 123 7.53 9.47 2.75
CA LEU A 123 6.49 10.32 3.34
C LEU A 123 6.38 11.62 2.55
N ALA A 124 5.17 12.17 2.51
CA ALA A 124 4.92 13.51 2.03
C ALA A 124 4.64 14.41 3.24
N ALA A 125 5.48 15.42 3.45
CA ALA A 125 5.31 16.37 4.54
C ALA A 125 4.01 17.16 4.37
N ARG A 126 3.38 17.54 5.48
CA ARG A 126 2.25 18.48 5.43
C ARG A 126 2.73 19.80 4.82
N CYS A 127 1.93 20.38 3.94
CA CYS A 127 2.22 21.69 3.38
C CYS A 127 1.57 22.80 4.19
N MET A 128 2.27 23.92 4.38
CA MET A 128 1.82 25.12 5.08
C MET A 128 2.27 26.36 4.29
N GLY A 129 1.72 27.53 4.62
CA GLY A 129 2.09 28.80 3.97
C GLY A 129 1.38 29.09 2.64
N VAL A 130 0.49 28.20 2.21
CA VAL A 130 -0.37 28.36 1.03
C VAL A 130 -1.79 27.92 1.37
N LYS A 131 -2.77 28.41 0.60
CA LYS A 131 -4.18 28.00 0.77
C LYS A 131 -4.52 26.62 0.20
N GLU A 132 -3.74 26.15 -0.79
CA GLU A 132 -3.97 24.84 -1.40
C GLU A 132 -2.66 24.17 -1.83
N ARG A 133 -2.66 22.84 -1.80
CA ARG A 133 -1.66 21.99 -2.44
C ARG A 133 -2.39 20.90 -3.21
N ILE A 134 -2.21 20.88 -4.52
CA ILE A 134 -2.83 19.91 -5.42
C ILE A 134 -1.73 19.16 -6.16
N SER A 135 -1.74 17.83 -6.03
CA SER A 135 -0.83 16.94 -6.75
C SER A 135 -1.62 15.81 -7.39
N THR A 136 -1.25 15.42 -8.60
CA THR A 136 -1.84 14.28 -9.29
C THR A 136 -0.78 13.19 -9.51
N ILE A 137 -1.20 11.94 -9.33
CA ILE A 137 -0.35 10.77 -9.36
C ILE A 137 -0.90 9.79 -10.38
N THR A 138 -0.02 9.27 -11.24
CA THR A 138 -0.34 8.13 -12.10
C THR A 138 0.58 6.98 -11.78
N SER A 139 0.00 5.79 -11.63
CA SER A 139 0.74 4.58 -11.23
C SER A 139 1.09 3.71 -12.43
N PHE A 140 2.29 3.12 -12.38
CA PHE A 140 2.87 2.30 -13.44
C PHE A 140 3.48 1.02 -12.88
N CYS A 141 3.66 0.05 -13.78
CA CYS A 141 4.48 -1.12 -13.55
C CYS A 141 5.44 -1.32 -14.73
N ALA A 142 6.47 -2.14 -14.52
CA ALA A 142 7.38 -2.52 -15.59
C ALA A 142 6.63 -3.29 -16.69
N ASP A 143 6.87 -2.90 -17.94
CA ASP A 143 6.34 -3.57 -19.12
C ASP A 143 7.37 -4.53 -19.71
N ILE A 144 7.80 -5.48 -18.88
CA ILE A 144 8.77 -6.51 -19.23
C ILE A 144 8.21 -7.88 -18.78
N PRO A 145 8.10 -8.87 -19.69
CA PRO A 145 7.76 -10.23 -19.30
C PRO A 145 8.79 -10.82 -18.32
N GLY A 146 8.32 -11.53 -17.30
CA GLY A 146 9.13 -12.09 -16.24
C GLY A 146 9.51 -11.10 -15.15
N ALA A 147 9.16 -9.81 -15.29
CA ALA A 147 9.38 -8.84 -14.22
C ALA A 147 8.47 -9.14 -13.03
N TYR A 148 9.08 -9.13 -11.85
CA TYR A 148 8.33 -9.20 -10.59
C TYR A 148 7.37 -8.01 -10.49
N ASP A 149 6.15 -8.28 -10.03
CA ASP A 149 5.11 -7.28 -9.85
C ASP A 149 4.71 -7.23 -8.38
N SER A 150 5.20 -6.20 -7.69
CA SER A 150 4.95 -5.90 -6.29
C SER A 150 3.60 -5.21 -6.04
N SER A 151 2.80 -4.95 -7.09
CA SER A 151 1.53 -4.23 -6.95
C SER A 151 0.58 -4.88 -5.95
N HIS A 152 -0.14 -4.05 -5.20
CA HIS A 152 -1.24 -4.42 -4.31
C HIS A 152 -2.26 -3.28 -4.25
N ILE A 153 -3.52 -3.58 -3.93
CA ILE A 153 -4.58 -2.56 -3.85
C ILE A 153 -4.94 -2.17 -2.41
N THR A 154 -4.27 -2.72 -1.40
CA THR A 154 -4.53 -2.47 0.02
C THR A 154 -4.70 -0.99 0.39
N ASN A 155 -3.84 -0.11 -0.11
CA ASN A 155 -3.89 1.30 0.28
C ASN A 155 -5.07 2.05 -0.36
N VAL A 156 -5.61 1.55 -1.48
CA VAL A 156 -6.65 2.23 -2.27
C VAL A 156 -8.05 1.64 -2.04
N ARG A 157 -8.15 0.40 -1.55
CA ARG A 157 -9.42 -0.35 -1.40
C ARG A 157 -10.49 0.39 -0.61
N TYR A 158 -10.13 1.07 0.48
CA TYR A 158 -11.10 1.59 1.44
C TYR A 158 -11.79 2.88 0.97
N TYR A 159 -11.19 3.66 0.06
CA TYR A 159 -11.75 4.91 -0.46
C TYR A 159 -12.07 4.89 -1.95
N SER A 160 -11.68 3.85 -2.68
CA SER A 160 -11.98 3.72 -4.11
C SER A 160 -13.38 3.17 -4.35
N ASP A 161 -13.92 3.39 -5.56
CA ASP A 161 -15.07 2.64 -6.06
C ASP A 161 -14.69 1.16 -6.22
N ARG A 162 -15.01 0.33 -5.22
CA ARG A 162 -14.55 -1.06 -5.12
C ARG A 162 -14.98 -1.92 -6.32
N PRO A 163 -16.22 -1.86 -6.83
CA PRO A 163 -16.62 -2.66 -7.99
C PRO A 163 -15.74 -2.37 -9.22
N THR A 164 -15.47 -1.10 -9.52
CA THR A 164 -14.57 -0.74 -10.63
C THR A 164 -13.13 -1.17 -10.34
N LEU A 165 -12.62 -0.91 -9.13
CA LEU A 165 -11.27 -1.28 -8.72
C LEU A 165 -11.03 -2.78 -8.85
N TYR A 166 -11.93 -3.62 -8.34
CA TYR A 166 -11.79 -5.08 -8.35
C TYR A 166 -11.87 -5.65 -9.76
N LYS A 167 -12.76 -5.11 -10.58
CA LYS A 167 -12.83 -5.48 -12.00
C LYS A 167 -11.50 -5.19 -12.69
N GLN A 168 -11.02 -3.95 -12.61
CA GLN A 168 -9.79 -3.55 -13.28
C GLN A 168 -8.56 -4.27 -12.72
N TRP A 169 -8.52 -4.53 -11.41
CA TRP A 169 -7.46 -5.30 -10.77
C TRP A 169 -7.42 -6.72 -11.32
N THR A 170 -8.58 -7.37 -11.40
CA THR A 170 -8.68 -8.73 -11.94
C THR A 170 -8.22 -8.78 -13.40
N GLU A 171 -8.71 -7.86 -14.24
CA GLU A 171 -8.31 -7.72 -15.64
C GLU A 171 -6.78 -7.53 -15.77
N PHE A 172 -6.23 -6.52 -15.08
CA PHE A 172 -4.80 -6.22 -15.06
C PHE A 172 -3.95 -7.43 -14.67
N ARG A 173 -4.36 -8.16 -13.62
CA ARG A 173 -3.57 -9.27 -13.09
C ARG A 173 -3.60 -10.47 -14.02
N LEU A 174 -4.76 -10.80 -14.59
CA LEU A 174 -4.93 -11.89 -15.54
C LEU A 174 -4.23 -11.61 -16.88
N GLU A 175 -4.28 -10.37 -17.38
CA GLU A 175 -3.56 -9.98 -18.59
C GLU A 175 -2.04 -10.12 -18.43
N LYS A 176 -1.48 -9.75 -17.27
CA LYS A 176 -0.06 -9.99 -16.99
C LYS A 176 0.24 -11.48 -17.03
N MET A 177 -0.53 -12.31 -16.33
CA MET A 177 -0.33 -13.76 -16.33
C MET A 177 -0.40 -14.35 -17.73
N LYS A 178 -1.37 -13.93 -18.55
CA LYS A 178 -1.46 -14.37 -19.95
C LYS A 178 -0.16 -14.10 -20.70
N ARG A 179 0.41 -12.90 -20.55
CA ARG A 179 1.70 -12.55 -21.18
C ARG A 179 2.87 -13.39 -20.64
N GLU A 180 2.88 -13.71 -19.35
CA GLU A 180 3.88 -14.62 -18.76
C GLU A 180 3.78 -16.03 -19.35
N ILE A 181 2.54 -16.54 -19.52
CA ILE A 181 2.27 -17.84 -20.15
C ILE A 181 2.74 -17.83 -21.61
N ASP A 182 2.34 -16.80 -22.38
CA ASP A 182 2.74 -16.66 -23.79
C ASP A 182 4.28 -16.58 -23.93
N SER A 183 4.94 -15.87 -23.01
CA SER A 183 6.41 -15.79 -22.96
C SER A 183 7.05 -17.17 -22.76
N LEU A 184 6.58 -17.96 -21.80
CA LEU A 184 7.08 -19.32 -21.57
C LEU A 184 6.79 -20.26 -22.75
N LEU A 185 5.60 -20.16 -23.36
CA LEU A 185 5.25 -20.96 -24.54
C LEU A 185 6.19 -20.68 -25.71
N ASN A 186 6.51 -19.40 -25.95
CA ASN A 186 7.48 -19.00 -26.96
C ASN A 186 8.89 -19.51 -26.63
N GLU A 187 9.30 -19.44 -25.36
CA GLU A 187 10.58 -19.98 -24.87
C GLU A 187 10.69 -21.50 -25.14
N ILE A 188 9.63 -22.25 -24.85
CA ILE A 188 9.54 -23.71 -25.09
C ILE A 188 9.55 -24.02 -26.59
N ALA A 189 8.76 -23.30 -27.39
CA ALA A 189 8.67 -23.54 -28.83
C ALA A 189 10.00 -23.26 -29.56
N ALA A 190 10.80 -22.31 -29.06
CA ALA A 190 12.13 -22.01 -29.57
C ALA A 190 13.21 -23.00 -29.09
N SER A 191 12.91 -23.87 -28.13
CA SER A 191 13.87 -24.84 -27.60
C SER A 191 14.07 -26.00 -28.59
N PRO A 192 15.30 -26.23 -29.09
CA PRO A 192 15.55 -27.26 -30.11
C PRO A 192 15.54 -28.69 -29.55
N THR A 193 15.56 -28.88 -28.23
CA THR A 193 15.68 -30.18 -27.55
C THR A 193 14.92 -30.19 -26.20
N LEU A 194 15.18 -31.21 -25.35
CA LEU A 194 14.63 -31.37 -23.99
C LEU A 194 14.64 -30.05 -23.21
N TYR A 195 13.44 -29.60 -22.81
CA TYR A 195 13.27 -28.37 -22.06
C TYR A 195 13.52 -28.57 -20.55
N ASP A 196 14.09 -27.57 -19.88
CA ASP A 196 14.42 -27.65 -18.45
C ASP A 196 13.14 -27.70 -17.59
N VAL A 197 12.83 -28.88 -17.05
CA VAL A 197 11.67 -29.07 -16.16
C VAL A 197 11.73 -28.15 -14.94
N ARG A 198 12.93 -27.80 -14.44
CA ARG A 198 13.07 -26.88 -13.29
C ARG A 198 12.65 -25.46 -13.63
N ARG A 199 12.75 -25.05 -14.90
CA ARG A 199 12.24 -23.77 -15.38
C ARG A 199 10.71 -23.74 -15.34
N VAL A 200 10.05 -24.82 -15.77
CA VAL A 200 8.58 -24.98 -15.69
C VAL A 200 8.11 -24.99 -14.24
N GLN A 201 8.80 -25.72 -13.36
CA GLN A 201 8.46 -25.77 -11.93
C GLN A 201 8.54 -24.39 -11.26
N ARG A 202 9.61 -23.62 -11.53
CA ARG A 202 9.75 -22.25 -11.02
C ARG A 202 8.64 -21.35 -11.53
N PHE A 203 8.37 -21.40 -12.84
CA PHE A 203 7.26 -20.63 -13.43
C PHE A 203 5.92 -20.94 -12.76
N ALA A 204 5.60 -22.22 -12.57
CA ALA A 204 4.36 -22.62 -11.91
C ALA A 204 4.28 -22.09 -10.47
N GLN A 205 5.39 -22.15 -9.72
CA GLN A 205 5.46 -21.59 -8.36
C GLN A 205 5.25 -20.07 -8.37
N ASP A 206 5.87 -19.35 -9.30
CA ASP A 206 5.71 -17.91 -9.45
C ASP A 206 4.26 -17.54 -9.77
N GLN A 207 3.60 -18.28 -10.68
CA GLN A 207 2.19 -18.05 -11.01
C GLN A 207 1.25 -18.38 -9.85
N ILE A 208 1.51 -19.43 -9.08
CA ILE A 208 0.74 -19.77 -7.87
C ILE A 208 0.85 -18.64 -6.85
N ALA A 209 2.07 -18.17 -6.55
CA ALA A 209 2.28 -17.08 -5.60
C ALA A 209 1.63 -15.77 -6.07
N TYR A 210 1.71 -15.49 -7.36
CA TYR A 210 1.10 -14.33 -7.99
C TYR A 210 -0.44 -14.35 -7.93
N LEU A 211 -1.06 -15.49 -8.23
CA LEU A 211 -2.51 -15.69 -8.13
C LEU A 211 -3.00 -15.60 -6.71
N LYS A 212 -2.29 -16.26 -5.79
CA LYS A 212 -2.63 -16.22 -4.37
C LYS A 212 -2.68 -14.78 -3.85
N ARG A 213 -1.64 -13.98 -4.15
CA ARG A 213 -1.63 -12.55 -3.81
C ARG A 213 -2.77 -11.79 -4.48
N THR A 214 -3.06 -12.09 -5.75
CA THR A 214 -4.16 -11.46 -6.49
C THR A 214 -5.50 -11.71 -5.80
N SER A 215 -5.76 -12.97 -5.42
CA SER A 215 -6.98 -13.41 -4.73
C SER A 215 -7.12 -12.77 -3.36
N HIS A 216 -6.07 -12.77 -2.53
CA HIS A 216 -6.14 -12.16 -1.19
C HIS A 216 -6.48 -10.67 -1.21
N GLN A 217 -6.06 -9.97 -2.25
CA GLN A 217 -6.34 -8.54 -2.41
C GLN A 217 -7.80 -8.26 -2.78
N LEU A 218 -8.56 -9.27 -3.22
CA LEU A 218 -9.99 -9.20 -3.53
C LEU A 218 -10.81 -9.65 -2.30
N VAL A 219 -10.95 -8.75 -1.31
CA VAL A 219 -11.79 -9.00 -0.13
C VAL A 219 -13.27 -8.92 -0.56
N PRO A 220 -14.10 -9.93 -0.27
CA PRO A 220 -15.52 -9.92 -0.63
C PRO A 220 -16.24 -8.63 -0.23
N HIS A 221 -17.21 -8.19 -1.03
CA HIS A 221 -17.88 -6.91 -0.82
C HIS A 221 -18.65 -6.88 0.50
N GLU A 222 -19.30 -7.99 0.83
CA GLU A 222 -20.04 -8.22 2.07
C GLU A 222 -19.14 -8.14 3.31
N ASP A 223 -17.92 -8.66 3.23
CA ASP A 223 -16.95 -8.62 4.33
C ASP A 223 -16.47 -7.18 4.55
N MET A 224 -16.18 -6.46 3.45
CA MET A 224 -15.81 -5.05 3.50
C MET A 224 -16.92 -4.18 4.08
N GLU A 225 -18.15 -4.38 3.62
CA GLU A 225 -19.32 -3.63 4.08
C GLU A 225 -19.61 -3.89 5.56
N SER A 226 -19.53 -5.15 6.01
CA SER A 226 -19.69 -5.49 7.42
C SER A 226 -18.68 -4.76 8.31
N VAL A 227 -17.41 -4.70 7.89
CA VAL A 227 -16.35 -3.99 8.61
C VAL A 227 -16.60 -2.49 8.62
N ILE A 228 -16.95 -1.89 7.47
CA ILE A 228 -17.20 -0.45 7.36
C ILE A 228 -18.44 -0.02 8.15
N GLU A 229 -19.53 -0.77 8.08
CA GLU A 229 -20.77 -0.48 8.82
C GLU A 229 -20.56 -0.55 10.34
N LYS A 230 -19.83 -1.56 10.82
CA LYS A 230 -19.56 -1.74 12.25
C LYS A 230 -18.52 -0.75 12.79
N LEU A 231 -17.48 -0.47 12.01
CA LEU A 231 -16.27 0.16 12.53
C LEU A 231 -15.97 1.54 11.95
N GLY A 232 -16.55 1.87 10.79
CA GLY A 232 -16.19 3.04 9.99
C GLY A 232 -14.93 2.82 9.14
N GLY A 233 -14.81 3.56 8.04
CA GLY A 233 -13.65 3.48 7.14
C GLY A 233 -12.32 3.90 7.80
N ASP A 234 -12.37 4.79 8.80
CA ASP A 234 -11.18 5.22 9.55
C ASP A 234 -10.52 4.05 10.31
N ALA A 235 -11.30 3.06 10.76
CA ALA A 235 -10.75 1.90 11.45
C ALA A 235 -9.80 1.09 10.54
N ILE A 236 -10.09 1.01 9.24
CA ILE A 236 -9.25 0.32 8.26
C ILE A 236 -7.90 1.04 8.13
N ARG A 237 -7.92 2.38 8.03
CA ARG A 237 -6.71 3.21 8.02
C ARG A 237 -5.90 3.04 9.31
N ASP A 238 -6.59 3.00 10.44
CA ASP A 238 -5.97 2.97 11.78
C ASP A 238 -5.74 1.56 12.33
N ALA A 239 -5.95 0.51 11.53
CA ALA A 239 -5.86 -0.90 11.93
C ALA A 239 -4.57 -1.24 12.71
N ARG A 240 -3.42 -0.69 12.29
CA ARG A 240 -2.15 -0.90 12.99
C ARG A 240 -2.06 -0.19 14.33
N LYS A 241 -2.68 0.99 14.48
CA LYS A 241 -2.75 1.69 15.77
C LYS A 241 -3.63 0.90 16.73
N LEU A 242 -4.74 0.36 16.24
CA LEU A 242 -5.61 -0.54 17.02
C LEU A 242 -4.85 -1.80 17.42
N TRP A 243 -4.05 -2.38 16.51
CA TRP A 243 -3.19 -3.51 16.85
C TRP A 243 -2.17 -3.18 17.94
N ALA A 244 -1.44 -2.08 17.79
CA ALA A 244 -0.46 -1.65 18.80
C ALA A 244 -1.11 -1.40 20.18
N LYS A 245 -2.35 -0.91 20.23
CA LYS A 245 -3.12 -0.82 21.48
C LYS A 245 -3.47 -2.20 22.05
N ALA A 246 -3.92 -3.13 21.20
CA ALA A 246 -4.31 -4.47 21.62
C ALA A 246 -3.14 -5.21 22.26
N GLU A 247 -1.93 -5.07 21.70
CA GLU A 247 -0.71 -5.67 22.23
C GLU A 247 -0.33 -5.23 23.65
N MET A 248 -0.88 -4.11 24.12
CA MET A 248 -0.61 -3.57 25.46
C MET A 248 -1.59 -4.11 26.52
N LEU A 249 -2.59 -4.91 26.12
CA LEU A 249 -3.58 -5.50 27.03
C LEU A 249 -3.00 -6.71 27.76
N GLU A 250 -3.34 -6.87 29.04
CA GLU A 250 -2.82 -7.97 29.88
C GLU A 250 -3.28 -9.34 29.38
N ASP A 251 -4.50 -9.44 28.85
CA ASP A 251 -5.11 -10.66 28.33
C ASP A 251 -4.83 -10.89 26.84
N PHE A 252 -4.01 -10.04 26.20
CA PHE A 252 -3.73 -10.10 24.76
C PHE A 252 -3.39 -11.52 24.28
N GLY A 253 -2.45 -12.19 24.96
CA GLY A 253 -1.98 -13.52 24.57
C GLY A 253 -3.07 -14.59 24.64
N GLU A 254 -3.98 -14.51 25.61
CA GLU A 254 -5.09 -15.43 25.77
C GLU A 254 -6.16 -15.19 24.69
N GLN A 255 -6.52 -13.94 24.44
CA GLN A 255 -7.55 -13.58 23.46
C GLN A 255 -7.14 -13.90 22.01
N VAL A 256 -5.88 -13.65 21.65
CA VAL A 256 -5.41 -13.98 20.29
C VAL A 256 -5.28 -15.49 20.06
N ALA A 257 -5.10 -16.26 21.14
CA ALA A 257 -5.01 -17.72 21.09
C ALA A 257 -6.38 -18.41 21.15
N SER A 258 -7.43 -17.72 21.59
CA SER A 258 -8.78 -18.27 21.73
C SER A 258 -9.49 -18.46 20.38
N VAL A 259 -9.14 -17.66 19.36
CA VAL A 259 -9.74 -17.74 18.03
C VAL A 259 -9.07 -18.81 17.19
N THR A 260 -9.85 -19.79 16.76
CA THR A 260 -9.38 -20.91 15.92
C THR A 260 -10.10 -20.92 14.56
N PRO A 261 -9.69 -21.79 13.62
CA PRO A 261 -10.39 -21.92 12.34
C PRO A 261 -11.87 -22.32 12.47
N SER A 262 -12.32 -22.92 13.58
CA SER A 262 -13.74 -23.19 13.79
C SER A 262 -14.54 -21.95 14.13
N ASP A 263 -13.88 -20.93 14.69
CA ASP A 263 -14.53 -19.72 15.20
C ASP A 263 -14.52 -18.61 14.14
N TRP A 264 -13.46 -18.54 13.33
CA TRP A 264 -13.27 -17.47 12.35
C TRP A 264 -12.69 -17.98 11.02
N MET A 265 -13.42 -17.69 9.93
CA MET A 265 -13.10 -18.07 8.55
C MET A 265 -12.66 -19.54 8.39
N PRO A 266 -13.55 -20.52 8.67
CA PRO A 266 -13.24 -21.93 8.47
C PRO A 266 -12.88 -22.24 7.02
N GLY A 267 -11.81 -23.01 6.82
CA GLY A 267 -11.33 -23.41 5.49
C GLY A 267 -10.54 -22.33 4.74
N SER A 268 -10.35 -21.14 5.32
CA SER A 268 -9.52 -20.10 4.70
C SER A 268 -8.05 -20.50 4.61
N GLU A 269 -7.42 -20.24 3.45
CA GLU A 269 -5.99 -20.46 3.27
C GLU A 269 -5.11 -19.57 4.15
N LEU A 270 -5.67 -18.50 4.74
CA LEU A 270 -4.94 -17.60 5.64
C LEU A 270 -4.37 -18.34 6.86
N TRP A 271 -5.06 -19.38 7.33
CA TRP A 271 -4.56 -20.26 8.39
C TRP A 271 -3.32 -21.05 7.96
N ILE A 272 -3.29 -21.51 6.70
CA ILE A 272 -2.13 -22.19 6.13
C ILE A 272 -0.96 -21.21 5.99
N ASP A 273 -1.24 -19.97 5.61
CA ASP A 273 -0.20 -18.94 5.48
C ASP A 273 0.40 -18.56 6.82
N LEU A 274 -0.42 -18.42 7.86
CA LEU A 274 0.06 -18.20 9.23
C LEU A 274 1.08 -19.28 9.63
N VAL A 275 0.74 -20.56 9.45
CA VAL A 275 1.63 -21.68 9.78
C VAL A 275 2.92 -21.62 8.97
N LYS A 276 2.83 -21.35 7.65
CA LYS A 276 4.00 -21.21 6.78
C LYS A 276 4.92 -20.06 7.23
N THR A 277 4.34 -18.91 7.58
CA THR A 277 5.09 -17.75 8.08
C THR A 277 5.75 -18.06 9.41
N GLN A 278 5.04 -18.69 10.34
CA GLN A 278 5.60 -19.13 11.63
C GLN A 278 6.79 -20.08 11.45
N MET A 279 6.68 -21.07 10.56
CA MET A 279 7.78 -21.98 10.23
C MET A 279 8.99 -21.23 9.64
N ALA A 280 8.75 -20.24 8.79
CA ALA A 280 9.81 -19.42 8.23
C ALA A 280 10.52 -18.57 9.30
N ILE A 281 9.76 -18.01 10.24
CA ILE A 281 10.27 -17.27 11.39
C ILE A 281 11.12 -18.17 12.30
N GLN A 282 10.63 -19.38 12.62
CA GLN A 282 11.37 -20.36 13.41
C GLN A 282 12.68 -20.78 12.74
N ALA A 283 12.70 -20.83 11.40
CA ALA A 283 13.91 -21.08 10.61
C ALA A 283 14.84 -19.85 10.49
N GLY A 284 14.55 -18.74 11.19
CA GLY A 284 15.36 -17.51 11.17
C GLY A 284 15.31 -16.73 9.85
N LYS A 285 14.30 -17.00 9.00
CA LYS A 285 14.18 -16.35 7.69
C LYS A 285 13.65 -14.93 7.81
N THR A 286 14.11 -14.08 6.89
CA THR A 286 13.49 -12.79 6.64
C THR A 286 12.17 -13.00 5.90
N ILE A 287 11.12 -12.34 6.35
CA ILE A 287 9.75 -12.47 5.83
C ILE A 287 9.44 -11.24 4.97
N GLU A 288 8.76 -11.44 3.85
CA GLU A 288 8.24 -10.35 3.02
C GLU A 288 6.90 -9.86 3.55
N SER A 289 6.67 -8.55 3.48
CA SER A 289 5.40 -7.92 3.81
C SER A 289 5.08 -6.82 2.80
N GLN A 290 3.86 -6.30 2.89
CA GLN A 290 3.46 -5.10 2.16
C GLN A 290 4.33 -3.87 2.49
N ARG A 291 5.03 -3.84 3.63
CA ARG A 291 5.97 -2.77 3.99
C ARG A 291 7.43 -3.15 3.79
N GLY A 292 7.70 -4.06 2.86
CA GLY A 292 9.03 -4.60 2.67
C GLY A 292 9.36 -5.73 3.64
N ARG A 293 10.65 -6.02 3.75
CA ARG A 293 11.19 -7.22 4.39
C ARG A 293 11.50 -6.99 5.86
N PHE A 294 11.18 -7.96 6.71
CA PHE A 294 11.46 -7.88 8.15
C PHE A 294 11.89 -9.22 8.73
N LYS A 295 12.61 -9.20 9.85
CA LYS A 295 12.81 -10.35 10.73
C LYS A 295 11.90 -10.20 11.93
N TRP A 296 11.31 -11.30 12.38
CA TRP A 296 10.54 -11.28 13.61
C TRP A 296 11.47 -11.21 14.81
N THR A 297 11.33 -10.15 15.62
CA THR A 297 12.19 -9.90 16.78
C THR A 297 11.38 -9.66 18.06
N ARG A 298 10.05 -9.84 18.01
CA ARG A 298 9.19 -9.60 19.16
C ARG A 298 9.27 -10.79 20.12
N ASP A 299 9.23 -10.50 21.41
CA ASP A 299 9.21 -11.49 22.49
C ASP A 299 7.80 -12.08 22.70
N ARG A 300 7.18 -12.51 21.59
CA ARG A 300 5.90 -13.22 21.56
C ARG A 300 5.76 -14.04 20.27
N PRO A 301 4.89 -15.06 20.26
CA PRO A 301 4.56 -15.77 19.02
C PRO A 301 3.98 -14.85 17.95
N PHE A 302 4.30 -15.13 16.69
CA PHE A 302 3.67 -14.50 15.53
C PHE A 302 2.25 -15.06 15.37
N CYS A 303 1.22 -14.21 15.32
CA CYS A 303 -0.19 -14.64 15.32
C CYS A 303 -0.93 -14.18 14.05
N MET A 304 -2.21 -14.55 13.95
CA MET A 304 -3.04 -14.23 12.79
C MET A 304 -3.13 -12.72 12.53
N GLY A 305 -3.23 -11.89 13.57
CA GLY A 305 -3.24 -10.44 13.42
C GLY A 305 -2.00 -9.89 12.70
N ASP A 306 -0.81 -10.42 13.03
CA ASP A 306 0.43 -10.06 12.35
C ASP A 306 0.44 -10.53 10.90
N GLU A 307 -0.07 -11.74 10.64
CA GLU A 307 -0.15 -12.32 9.30
C GLU A 307 -1.04 -11.49 8.38
N LEU A 308 -2.23 -11.09 8.85
CA LEU A 308 -3.17 -10.29 8.07
C LEU A 308 -2.61 -8.89 7.77
N LEU A 309 -2.02 -8.22 8.76
CA LEU A 309 -1.38 -6.91 8.57
C LEU A 309 -0.10 -6.97 7.74
N ARG A 310 0.62 -8.10 7.76
CA ARG A 310 1.78 -8.38 6.89
C ARG A 310 1.34 -8.51 5.44
N GLN A 311 0.25 -9.22 5.18
CA GLN A 311 -0.31 -9.44 3.86
C GLN A 311 -1.07 -8.22 3.30
N GLY A 312 -1.27 -7.18 4.12
CA GLY A 312 -2.00 -5.99 3.71
C GLY A 312 -3.51 -6.22 3.66
N LEU A 313 -4.06 -6.91 4.65
CA LEU A 313 -5.49 -7.20 4.78
C LEU A 313 -6.08 -6.55 6.03
N PRO A 314 -6.03 -5.21 6.18
CA PRO A 314 -6.52 -4.52 7.37
C PRO A 314 -8.00 -4.78 7.65
N GLU A 315 -8.81 -5.01 6.62
CA GLU A 315 -10.26 -5.21 6.76
C GLU A 315 -10.56 -6.59 7.34
N VAL A 316 -9.89 -7.61 6.80
CA VAL A 316 -9.93 -8.98 7.32
C VAL A 316 -9.31 -9.05 8.72
N PHE A 317 -8.25 -8.29 8.98
CA PHE A 317 -7.66 -8.11 10.31
C PHE A 317 -8.67 -7.57 11.32
N LEU A 318 -9.45 -6.56 10.97
CA LEU A 318 -10.44 -5.99 11.88
C LEU A 318 -11.56 -6.99 12.18
N SER A 319 -12.00 -7.76 11.19
CA SER A 319 -12.95 -8.88 11.41
C SER A 319 -12.38 -9.93 12.37
N TRP A 320 -11.11 -10.32 12.19
CA TRP A 320 -10.43 -11.23 13.11
C TRP A 320 -10.29 -10.64 14.52
N LEU A 321 -9.89 -9.36 14.63
CA LEU A 321 -9.71 -8.68 15.90
C LEU A 321 -11.05 -8.55 16.66
N ASP A 322 -12.16 -8.37 15.95
CA ASP A 322 -13.52 -8.43 16.51
C ASP A 322 -13.81 -9.82 17.10
N ALA A 323 -13.47 -10.89 16.37
CA ALA A 323 -13.65 -12.26 16.83
C ALA A 323 -12.82 -12.60 18.09
N THR A 324 -11.68 -11.93 18.31
CA THR A 324 -10.89 -12.07 19.55
C THR A 324 -11.51 -11.34 20.75
N GLY A 325 -12.52 -10.48 20.55
CA GLY A 325 -13.06 -9.59 21.57
C GLY A 325 -12.19 -8.37 21.90
N LEU A 326 -10.92 -8.33 21.46
CA LEU A 326 -9.99 -7.22 21.73
C LEU A 326 -10.43 -5.90 21.07
N LEU A 327 -11.12 -5.96 19.94
CA LEU A 327 -11.52 -4.77 19.19
C LEU A 327 -12.42 -3.83 20.01
N ALA A 328 -13.36 -4.39 20.78
CA ALA A 328 -14.26 -3.63 21.63
C ALA A 328 -13.50 -2.83 22.70
N VAL A 329 -12.39 -3.38 23.20
CA VAL A 329 -11.55 -2.77 24.25
C VAL A 329 -10.64 -1.68 23.69
N VAL A 330 -10.03 -1.88 22.52
CA VAL A 330 -9.06 -0.91 21.97
C VAL A 330 -9.69 0.28 21.26
N LYS A 331 -10.99 0.17 20.97
CA LYS A 331 -11.80 1.25 20.36
C LYS A 331 -12.39 2.20 21.41
N SER A 332 -12.58 1.76 22.66
CA SER A 332 -13.03 2.62 23.78
C SER A 332 -11.97 3.65 24.19
#